data_AF-A0A9W9RGM1-F1
#
_entry.id   AF-A0A9W9RGM1-F1
#
_cell.length_a   1.000
_cell.length_b   1.000
_cell.length_c   1.000
_cell.angle_alpha   90.00
_cell.angle_beta   90.00
_cell.angle_gamma   90.00
#
_symmetry.space_group_name_H-M   'P 1'
#
loop_
_entity.id
_entity.type
_entity.pdbx_description
1 polymer ?
#
loop_
_entity_poly.entity_id
_entity_poly.type
_entity_poly.pdbx_seq_one_letter_code
_entity_poly.pdbx_strand_id
1 'polypeptide(L)' 'MKFLSLVAASLLAGHVSAFHGQLASSDYIKSSDGYTYQTIYLTDYVSGSTYAGSVYGGWNNCASSECWVA' A
#
# COMPACT_ATOMS: atom_id res chain seq x y z
N MET A 1 44.25 -5.17 -15.91
CA MET A 1 42.91 -5.64 -15.47
C MET A 1 42.48 -4.80 -14.27
N LYS A 2 41.65 -3.76 -14.46
CA LYS A 2 41.06 -2.95 -13.36
C LYS A 2 40.06 -1.92 -13.93
N PHE A 3 39.06 -2.38 -14.68
CA PHE A 3 37.97 -1.52 -15.21
C PHE A 3 36.57 -2.13 -15.00
N LEU A 4 36.44 -3.12 -14.12
CA LEU A 4 35.16 -3.80 -13.87
C LEU A 4 34.45 -3.36 -12.58
N SER A 5 35.00 -2.41 -11.80
CA SER A 5 34.46 -2.14 -10.46
C SER A 5 33.34 -1.10 -10.38
N LEU A 6 33.08 -0.33 -11.45
CA LEU A 6 32.11 0.78 -11.40
C LEU A 6 30.69 0.40 -11.84
N VAL A 7 30.50 -0.74 -12.51
CA VAL A 7 29.16 -1.19 -12.96
C VAL A 7 28.32 -1.76 -11.79
N ALA A 8 28.96 -2.20 -10.71
CA ALA A 8 28.26 -2.79 -9.56
C ALA A 8 27.51 -1.74 -8.72
N ALA A 9 27.95 -0.48 -8.70
CA ALA A 9 27.32 0.56 -7.88
C ALA A 9 26.01 1.09 -8.48
N SER A 10 25.87 1.10 -9.81
CA SER A 10 24.62 1.51 -10.49
C SER A 10 23.52 0.46 -10.42
N LEU A 11 23.85 -0.80 -10.09
CA LEU A 11 22.87 -1.88 -9.89
C LEU A 11 22.22 -1.85 -8.49
N LEU A 12 22.87 -1.22 -7.50
CA LEU A 12 22.27 -1.01 -6.16
C LEU A 12 21.46 0.28 -6.05
N ALA A 13 21.54 1.17 -7.03
CA ALA A 13 20.57 2.25 -7.23
C ALA A 13 19.31 1.76 -7.97
N GLY A 14 19.11 0.43 -8.02
CA GLY A 14 17.93 -0.22 -8.57
C GLY A 14 16.70 0.26 -7.82
N HIS A 15 16.02 1.23 -8.44
CA HIS A 15 14.61 1.56 -8.29
C HIS A 15 14.02 1.16 -6.93
N VAL A 16 13.92 2.12 -6.01
CA VAL A 16 12.69 2.15 -5.18
C VAL A 16 11.58 2.20 -6.22
N SER A 17 10.98 1.05 -6.51
CA SER A 17 9.84 0.96 -7.40
C SER A 17 8.75 1.72 -6.68
N ALA A 18 8.58 3.00 -7.01
CA ALA A 18 7.44 3.77 -6.57
C ALA A 18 6.22 2.95 -7.01
N PHE A 19 5.37 2.58 -6.04
CA PHE A 19 4.17 1.80 -6.31
C PHE A 19 3.43 2.40 -7.51
N HIS A 20 3.33 1.64 -8.61
CA HIS A 20 2.65 2.07 -9.82
C HIS A 20 1.19 1.62 -9.77
N GLY A 21 0.40 2.40 -9.07
CA GLY A 21 -0.98 2.06 -8.83
C GLY A 21 -1.76 3.17 -8.15
N GLN A 22 -2.96 2.82 -7.71
CA GLN A 22 -3.86 3.71 -7.01
C GLN A 22 -4.28 3.10 -5.68
N LEU A 23 -4.29 3.96 -4.66
CA LEU A 23 -4.89 3.68 -3.37
C LEU A 23 -6.17 4.51 -3.25
N ALA A 24 -7.29 3.84 -2.97
CA ALA A 24 -8.60 4.48 -2.76
C ALA A 24 -9.27 3.93 -1.51
N SER A 25 -10.23 4.68 -0.97
CA SER A 25 -11.07 4.23 0.14
C SER A 25 -12.54 4.48 -0.14
N SER A 26 -13.39 3.61 0.39
CA SER A 26 -14.82 3.86 0.48
C SER A 26 -15.13 5.01 1.45
N ASP A 27 -16.39 5.43 1.46
CA ASP A 27 -16.96 6.15 2.60
C ASP A 27 -16.85 5.31 3.89
N TYR A 28 -17.01 5.97 5.04
CA TYR A 28 -17.09 5.29 6.32
C TYR A 28 -18.40 4.49 6.43
N ILE A 29 -18.28 3.20 6.70
CA ILE A 29 -19.39 2.26 6.84
C ILE A 29 -19.57 1.95 8.33
N LYS A 30 -20.80 2.10 8.83
CA LYS A 30 -21.19 1.63 10.17
C LYS A 30 -21.72 0.21 10.09
N SER A 31 -21.03 -0.71 10.73
CA SER A 31 -21.44 -2.11 10.90
C SER A 31 -22.53 -2.24 11.97
N SER A 32 -23.30 -3.32 11.90
CA SER A 32 -24.38 -3.64 12.85
C SER A 32 -23.89 -3.97 14.26
N ASP A 33 -22.63 -4.37 14.41
CA ASP A 33 -21.94 -4.61 15.68
C ASP A 33 -21.39 -3.32 16.33
N GLY A 34 -21.66 -2.16 15.73
CA GLY A 34 -21.30 -0.84 16.26
C GLY A 34 -19.93 -0.33 15.81
N TYR A 35 -19.14 -1.13 15.09
CA TYR A 35 -17.87 -0.66 14.53
C TYR A 35 -18.08 0.23 13.31
N THR A 36 -17.19 1.20 13.14
CA THR A 36 -17.09 1.98 11.90
C THR A 36 -15.83 1.54 11.17
N TYR A 37 -15.90 1.26 9.88
CA TYR A 37 -14.76 0.85 9.06
C TYR A 37 -14.77 1.53 7.69
N GLN A 38 -13.65 1.50 6.99
CA GLN A 38 -13.56 1.81 5.56
C GLN A 38 -12.99 0.61 4.81
N THR A 39 -13.45 0.38 3.59
CA THR A 39 -12.79 -0.56 2.69
C THR A 39 -11.73 0.20 1.90
N ILE A 40 -10.52 -0.32 1.90
CA ILE A 40 -9.38 0.20 1.16
C ILE A 40 -9.20 -0.65 -0.09
N TYR A 41 -8.95 0.02 -1.22
CA TYR A 41 -8.69 -0.61 -2.50
C TYR A 41 -7.29 -0.25 -2.97
N LEU A 42 -6.50 -1.26 -3.28
CA LEU A 42 -5.17 -1.13 -3.88
C LEU A 42 -5.21 -1.71 -5.28
N THR A 43 -5.09 -0.86 -6.29
CA THR A 43 -5.01 -1.29 -7.69
C THR A 43 -3.55 -1.20 -8.13
N ASP A 44 -2.95 -2.35 -8.48
CA ASP A 44 -1.63 -2.42 -9.10
C ASP A 44 -1.79 -2.37 -10.63
N TYR A 45 -1.29 -1.32 -11.26
CA TYR A 45 -1.41 -1.16 -12.71
C TYR A 45 -0.43 -2.05 -13.49
N VAL A 46 0.60 -2.60 -12.85
CA VAL A 46 1.55 -3.50 -13.50
C VAL A 46 0.93 -4.88 -13.70
N SER A 47 0.36 -5.47 -12.66
CA SER A 47 -0.35 -6.75 -12.77
C SER A 47 -1.81 -6.62 -13.23
N GLY A 48 -2.39 -5.43 -13.13
CA GLY A 48 -3.83 -5.21 -13.33
C GLY A 48 -4.70 -5.73 -12.16
N SER A 49 -4.08 -6.19 -11.07
CA SER A 49 -4.79 -6.74 -9.92
C SER A 49 -5.38 -5.64 -9.04
N THR A 50 -6.51 -5.93 -8.42
CA THR A 50 -7.08 -5.08 -7.36
C THR A 50 -7.24 -5.90 -6.09
N TYR A 51 -6.72 -5.37 -5.00
CA TYR A 51 -6.84 -5.92 -3.66
C TYR A 51 -7.76 -5.03 -2.83
N ALA A 52 -8.51 -5.63 -1.91
CA ALA A 52 -9.36 -4.91 -0.99
C ALA A 52 -9.22 -5.46 0.43
N GLY A 53 -9.32 -4.57 1.42
CA GLY A 53 -9.29 -4.92 2.84
C GLY A 53 -10.08 -3.92 3.67
N SER A 54 -10.64 -4.38 4.80
CA SER A 54 -11.42 -3.52 5.69
C SER A 54 -10.54 -3.02 6.84
N VAL A 55 -10.53 -1.70 7.05
CA VAL A 55 -9.79 -1.03 8.12
C VAL A 55 -10.76 -0.52 9.17
N TYR A 56 -10.73 -1.13 10.36
CA TYR A 56 -11.56 -0.72 11.49
C TYR A 56 -11.10 0.63 12.03
N GLY A 57 -12.03 1.58 12.11
CA GLY A 57 -11.79 3.00 12.42
C GLY A 57 -11.37 3.85 11.21
N GLY A 58 -11.14 3.25 10.05
CA GLY A 58 -10.67 3.91 8.82
C GLY A 58 -9.27 4.52 8.92
N TRP A 59 -8.88 5.35 7.94
CA TRP A 59 -7.50 5.86 7.84
C TRP A 59 -7.03 6.67 9.07
N ASN A 60 -7.91 7.51 9.61
CA ASN A 60 -7.57 8.38 10.74
C ASN A 60 -7.23 7.58 12.02
N ASN A 61 -7.77 6.37 12.15
CA ASN A 61 -7.47 5.50 13.28
C ASN A 61 -6.05 4.91 13.21
N CYS A 62 -5.44 4.93 12.02
CA CYS A 62 -4.12 4.37 11.76
C CYS A 62 -3.05 5.46 11.55
N ALA A 63 -3.38 6.73 11.80
CA ALA A 63 -2.47 7.85 11.54
C ALA A 63 -1.28 7.86 12.52
N SER A 64 -1.46 7.31 13.73
CA SER A 64 -0.45 7.25 14.80
C SER A 64 -0.12 5.83 15.27
N SER A 65 -0.77 4.81 14.74
CA SER A 65 -0.61 3.40 15.13
C SER A 65 -0.99 2.48 13.98
N GLU A 66 -0.43 1.26 13.94
CA GLU A 66 -0.83 0.25 12.97
C GLU A 66 -2.27 -0.22 13.23
N CYS A 67 -3.05 -0.42 12.16
CA CYS A 67 -4.40 -0.96 12.25
C CYS A 67 -4.44 -2.43 11.86
N TRP A 68 -5.35 -3.16 12.50
CA TRP A 68 -5.72 -4.48 12.04
C TRP A 68 -6.56 -4.41 10.77
N VAL A 69 -6.19 -5.20 9.76
CA VAL A 69 -6.91 -5.36 8.50
C VAL A 69 -7.50 -6.76 8.47
N ALA A 70 -8.81 -6.86 8.27
CA ALA A 70 -9.54 -8.12 8.09
C ALA A 70 -9.54 -8.58 6.63
#